data_AF-A0A7Y4QPA3-F1
#
_entry.id   AF-A0A7Y4QPA3-F1
#
_cell.length_a   1.000
_cell.length_b   1.000
_cell.length_c   1.000
_cell.angle_alpha   90.00
_cell.angle_beta   90.00
_cell.angle_gamma   90.00
#
_symmetry.space_group_name_H-M   'P 1'
#
loop_
_entity.id
_entity.type
_entity.pdbx_description
1 polymer ?
#
loop_
_entity_poly.entity_id
_entity_poly.type
_entity_poly.pdbx_seq_one_letter_code
_entity_poly.pdbx_strand_id
1 'polypeptide(L)'
;MNIFPSNYSRRTFLKASSAAAGGLALGGFTLPALAKVGGKSSKTNTITLADLPKGTAPKPVSFPHFPGRLHAFVWRNWPLVTPERMASVVVAKAADISRMGRAMGLGDPPRITRDQQARSYITVIKRNWHLLPYEQLLELLGWSPEQLAFTLREDDFLWVKLGNLKPKCELLRYQLPDEKALEREREIARIVRQEFPTVETGDSEPLFGFVKNLSAKPPPAPTRSNNPASLKFCYSYFALYGDPLLEKLADPYPDGLLARLAQAGVTGVWLQAVLHKLAPCPWDPDRSARYKERLKNLRVLVARAQKHGIQVFLYLNEPRAMPVGFFNSHPQLKGAVEGDHAALCTSAPEVQSFIIESIATICRAAPKLGGFFSITASENFTNCWSHGGGASCPRCGKRPAADVIAETNKLFCDGIRKAGTRAQLIAWDWGWNDAWAGDVIRQLPAEAVLQSVSEWSLPIERGGVKSEVGEYSISSIGPGPRAQRHWKLARERGLKTIAKIQAGNTWELSAVPYIPAVENVSRHAENLRSANVNG
;
A
#
# COMPACT_ATOMS: atom_id res chain seq x y z
N MET A 1 22.12 39.07 -24.43
CA MET A 1 20.76 39.49 -23.96
C MET A 1 20.29 38.50 -22.91
N ASN A 2 19.72 38.97 -21.80
CA ASN A 2 19.15 38.09 -20.76
C ASN A 2 17.68 37.82 -21.05
N ILE A 3 17.27 36.55 -21.13
CA ILE A 3 15.87 36.14 -21.13
C ILE A 3 15.69 34.93 -20.19
N PHE A 4 15.75 35.20 -18.89
CA PHE A 4 15.23 34.32 -17.84
C PHE A 4 14.43 35.18 -16.85
N PRO A 5 13.13 34.90 -16.62
CA PRO A 5 12.35 35.64 -15.63
C PRO A 5 12.84 35.33 -14.21
N SER A 6 13.56 36.27 -13.61
CA SER A 6 13.95 36.21 -12.20
C SER A 6 12.72 36.47 -11.31
N ASN A 7 12.19 35.42 -10.65
CA ASN A 7 11.47 35.51 -9.35
C ASN A 7 11.01 34.15 -8.78
N TYR A 8 11.88 33.13 -8.76
CA TYR A 8 11.65 31.92 -7.95
C TYR A 8 12.53 31.97 -6.68
N SER A 9 11.97 32.49 -5.58
CA SER A 9 12.70 32.52 -4.31
C SER A 9 12.82 31.12 -3.69
N ARG A 10 13.92 30.86 -2.98
CA ARG A 10 14.13 29.62 -2.20
C ARG A 10 13.01 29.40 -1.17
N ARG A 11 12.39 30.49 -0.69
CA ARG A 11 11.25 30.49 0.25
C ARG A 11 9.93 30.07 -0.42
N THR A 12 9.79 30.29 -1.73
CA THR A 12 8.66 29.83 -2.55
C THR A 12 8.75 28.33 -2.81
N PHE A 13 9.94 27.83 -3.17
CA PHE A 13 10.20 26.40 -3.37
C PHE A 13 9.92 25.59 -2.10
N LEU A 14 10.47 26.01 -0.95
CA LEU A 14 10.24 25.33 0.33
C LEU A 14 8.77 25.31 0.76
N LYS A 15 7.98 26.36 0.45
CA LYS A 15 6.52 26.35 0.68
C LYS A 15 5.77 25.37 -0.24
N ALA A 16 6.20 25.20 -1.49
CA ALA A 16 5.62 24.21 -2.38
C ALA A 16 5.90 22.77 -1.91
N SER A 17 7.14 22.49 -1.50
CA SER A 17 7.54 21.17 -0.98
C SER A 17 6.82 20.79 0.33
N SER A 18 6.63 21.74 1.25
CA SER A 18 5.91 21.46 2.50
C SER A 18 4.39 21.38 2.33
N ALA A 19 3.80 22.12 1.38
CA ALA A 19 2.39 21.95 1.01
C ALA A 19 2.11 20.59 0.37
N ALA A 20 3.04 20.07 -0.44
CA ALA A 20 2.90 18.77 -1.12
C ALA A 20 2.85 17.56 -0.15
N ALA A 21 3.38 17.70 1.07
CA ALA A 21 3.26 16.70 2.14
C ALA A 21 2.07 16.96 3.09
N GLY A 22 1.39 18.10 2.95
CA GLY A 22 0.48 18.65 3.97
C GLY A 22 -1.03 18.50 3.72
N GLY A 23 -1.45 18.02 2.54
CA GLY A 23 -2.85 17.65 2.33
C GLY A 23 -3.32 17.62 0.88
N LEU A 24 -4.21 16.66 0.57
CA LEU A 24 -5.13 16.65 -0.57
C LEU A 24 -6.16 15.52 -0.40
N ALA A 25 -7.21 15.77 0.39
CA ALA A 25 -8.34 14.86 0.56
C ALA A 25 -9.56 15.34 -0.23
N LEU A 26 -10.21 14.44 -1.00
CA LEU A 26 -11.65 14.43 -1.37
C LEU A 26 -11.93 13.44 -2.53
N GLY A 27 -12.86 12.49 -2.34
CA GLY A 27 -13.58 11.82 -3.44
C GLY A 27 -13.78 10.29 -3.34
N GLY A 28 -15.04 9.85 -3.49
CA GLY A 28 -15.47 8.45 -3.69
C GLY A 28 -16.88 8.33 -4.31
N PHE A 29 -17.46 7.14 -4.52
CA PHE A 29 -16.93 5.77 -4.33
C PHE A 29 -17.73 4.64 -5.07
N THR A 30 -17.06 3.56 -5.58
CA THR A 30 -17.52 2.09 -5.70
C THR A 30 -18.57 1.62 -6.78
N LEU A 31 -18.64 0.29 -7.14
CA LEU A 31 -19.45 -0.42 -8.24
C LEU A 31 -20.39 -1.61 -7.75
N PRO A 32 -21.00 -2.44 -8.66
CA PRO A 32 -20.59 -3.87 -8.73
C PRO A 32 -20.51 -4.56 -10.11
N ALA A 33 -19.81 -5.71 -10.13
CA ALA A 33 -19.93 -6.74 -11.17
C ALA A 33 -19.98 -8.13 -10.52
N LEU A 34 -20.88 -9.00 -10.97
CA LEU A 34 -21.00 -10.38 -10.49
C LEU A 34 -21.53 -11.30 -11.60
N ALA A 35 -20.94 -12.49 -11.71
CA ALA A 35 -21.54 -13.58 -12.49
C ALA A 35 -22.77 -14.12 -11.74
N LYS A 36 -23.79 -14.55 -12.49
CA LYS A 36 -25.13 -14.87 -11.96
C LYS A 36 -25.10 -15.97 -10.87
N VAL A 37 -25.62 -15.63 -9.69
CA VAL A 37 -26.25 -16.58 -8.76
C VAL A 37 -27.61 -16.01 -8.37
N GLY A 38 -28.67 -16.79 -8.52
CA GLY A 38 -30.03 -16.34 -8.25
C GLY A 38 -30.37 -16.32 -6.76
N GLY A 39 -30.47 -15.14 -6.17
CA GLY A 39 -31.01 -14.92 -4.83
C GLY A 39 -31.66 -13.54 -4.74
N LYS A 40 -32.90 -13.46 -4.23
CA LYS A 40 -33.62 -12.18 -4.08
C LYS A 40 -33.05 -11.40 -2.89
N SER A 41 -32.02 -10.59 -3.14
CA SER A 41 -31.46 -9.67 -2.14
C SER A 41 -32.26 -8.36 -2.05
N SER A 42 -32.20 -7.71 -0.89
CA SER A 42 -32.76 -6.38 -0.68
C SER A 42 -31.92 -5.28 -1.34
N LYS A 43 -32.46 -4.06 -1.43
CA LYS A 43 -31.80 -2.89 -2.01
C LYS A 43 -30.64 -2.40 -1.11
N THR A 44 -29.41 -2.86 -1.34
CA THR A 44 -28.21 -2.14 -0.90
C THR A 44 -27.70 -1.21 -2.01
N ASN A 45 -26.98 -0.15 -1.64
CA ASN A 45 -26.43 0.78 -2.61
C ASN A 45 -25.30 0.10 -3.38
N THR A 46 -25.67 -0.36 -4.57
CA THR A 46 -24.79 -0.70 -5.68
C THR A 46 -24.78 0.49 -6.67
N ILE A 47 -24.32 1.69 -6.30
CA ILE A 47 -22.90 2.10 -6.28
C ILE A 47 -22.25 1.74 -7.63
N THR A 48 -21.83 2.72 -8.42
CA THR A 48 -21.75 2.64 -9.90
C THR A 48 -20.53 3.35 -10.52
N LEU A 49 -20.36 3.26 -11.85
CA LEU A 49 -19.32 4.02 -12.58
C LEU A 49 -19.50 5.55 -12.44
N ALA A 50 -20.72 6.03 -12.20
CA ALA A 50 -20.96 7.45 -11.90
C ALA A 50 -20.25 7.87 -10.60
N ASP A 51 -20.11 6.95 -9.65
CA ASP A 51 -19.56 7.17 -8.32
C ASP A 51 -18.02 6.96 -8.27
N LEU A 52 -17.36 6.58 -9.36
CA LEU A 52 -15.89 6.57 -9.36
C LEU A 52 -15.31 7.99 -9.13
N PRO A 53 -14.25 8.13 -8.32
CA PRO A 53 -13.64 9.42 -8.03
C PRO A 53 -13.08 10.05 -9.31
N LYS A 54 -13.28 11.35 -9.49
CA LYS A 54 -12.93 12.09 -10.73
C LYS A 54 -11.99 13.27 -10.50
N GLY A 55 -12.02 13.88 -9.31
CA GLY A 55 -11.25 15.08 -9.01
C GLY A 55 -11.58 16.22 -9.98
N THR A 56 -10.56 16.97 -10.39
CA THR A 56 -10.68 18.10 -11.33
C THR A 56 -10.92 17.71 -12.80
N ALA A 57 -10.83 16.42 -13.13
CA ALA A 57 -11.05 15.84 -14.47
C ALA A 57 -10.48 16.65 -15.68
N PRO A 58 -9.18 17.03 -15.66
CA PRO A 58 -8.58 17.84 -16.72
C PRO A 58 -8.50 17.10 -18.07
N LYS A 59 -8.13 17.83 -19.13
CA LYS A 59 -7.75 17.20 -20.41
C LYS A 59 -6.59 16.21 -20.20
N PRO A 60 -6.57 15.05 -20.89
CA PRO A 60 -5.44 14.13 -20.84
C PRO A 60 -4.16 14.76 -21.41
N VAL A 61 -3.00 14.24 -21.00
CA VAL A 61 -1.72 14.63 -21.61
C VAL A 61 -1.62 14.07 -23.02
N SER A 62 -0.94 14.78 -23.92
CA SER A 62 -0.68 14.32 -25.28
C SER A 62 0.48 13.32 -25.31
N PHE A 63 0.53 12.51 -26.36
CA PHE A 63 1.58 11.50 -26.59
C PHE A 63 2.23 11.70 -27.98
N PRO A 64 2.83 12.87 -28.26
CA PRO A 64 3.23 13.28 -29.62
C PRO A 64 4.37 12.46 -30.24
N HIS A 65 5.01 11.58 -29.45
CA HIS A 65 6.00 10.62 -29.94
C HIS A 65 5.39 9.39 -30.64
N PHE A 66 4.09 9.14 -30.45
CA PHE A 66 3.32 8.12 -31.17
C PHE A 66 2.47 8.75 -32.28
N PRO A 67 2.11 8.00 -33.35
CA PRO A 67 1.16 8.48 -34.37
C PRO A 67 -0.20 8.91 -33.81
N GLY A 68 -0.66 8.27 -32.74
CA GLY A 68 -1.91 8.61 -32.08
C GLY A 68 -2.13 7.88 -30.76
N ARG A 69 -3.26 8.16 -30.10
CA ARG A 69 -3.66 7.53 -28.83
C ARG A 69 -3.80 6.00 -28.94
N LEU A 70 -4.16 5.49 -30.12
CA LEU A 70 -4.31 4.06 -30.37
C LEU A 70 -2.96 3.33 -30.36
N HIS A 71 -1.96 3.88 -31.04
CA HIS A 71 -0.57 3.40 -30.99
C HIS A 71 0.01 3.45 -29.58
N ALA A 72 -0.18 4.56 -28.87
CA ALA A 72 0.23 4.71 -27.48
C ALA A 72 -0.44 3.66 -26.56
N PHE A 73 -1.71 3.32 -26.83
CA PHE A 73 -2.44 2.27 -26.12
C PHE A 73 -1.88 0.87 -26.43
N VAL A 74 -1.70 0.51 -27.70
CA VAL A 74 -1.13 -0.80 -28.09
C VAL A 74 0.27 -0.96 -27.51
N TRP A 75 1.15 0.01 -27.73
CA TRP A 75 2.54 -0.02 -27.24
C TRP A 75 2.64 -0.19 -25.73
N ARG A 76 1.93 0.64 -24.96
CA ARG A 76 2.05 0.63 -23.50
C ARG A 76 1.45 -0.65 -22.90
N ASN A 77 0.48 -1.29 -23.55
CA ASN A 77 -0.14 -2.51 -23.02
C ASN A 77 0.47 -3.81 -23.55
N TRP A 78 1.23 -3.78 -24.66
CA TRP A 78 1.80 -4.95 -25.34
C TRP A 78 2.40 -6.04 -24.43
N PRO A 79 3.26 -5.74 -23.43
CA PRO A 79 3.84 -6.79 -22.58
C PRO A 79 2.94 -7.24 -21.41
N LEU A 80 1.73 -6.68 -21.22
CA LEU A 80 0.88 -6.90 -20.03
C LEU A 80 -0.59 -7.26 -20.33
N VAL A 81 -1.11 -6.93 -21.52
CA VAL A 81 -2.50 -7.17 -21.93
C VAL A 81 -2.52 -7.86 -23.29
N THR A 82 -3.37 -8.87 -23.46
CA THR A 82 -3.38 -9.66 -24.71
C THR A 82 -4.03 -8.89 -25.88
N PRO A 83 -3.70 -9.21 -27.14
CA PRO A 83 -4.30 -8.56 -28.31
C PRO A 83 -5.82 -8.63 -28.34
N GLU A 84 -6.43 -9.71 -27.84
CA GLU A 84 -7.88 -9.91 -27.81
C GLU A 84 -8.54 -8.97 -26.78
N ARG A 85 -7.93 -8.83 -25.60
CA ARG A 85 -8.41 -7.91 -24.55
C ARG A 85 -8.25 -6.47 -24.98
N MET A 86 -7.15 -6.11 -25.63
CA MET A 86 -6.98 -4.79 -26.24
C MET A 86 -8.00 -4.53 -27.36
N ALA A 87 -8.24 -5.52 -28.23
CA ALA A 87 -9.13 -5.40 -29.37
C ALA A 87 -10.60 -5.22 -28.96
N SER A 88 -11.06 -5.91 -27.90
CA SER A 88 -12.39 -5.70 -27.31
C SER A 88 -12.61 -4.23 -26.95
N VAL A 89 -11.70 -3.68 -26.15
CA VAL A 89 -11.79 -2.31 -25.61
C VAL A 89 -11.93 -1.25 -26.69
N VAL A 90 -11.15 -1.36 -27.77
CA VAL A 90 -11.19 -0.37 -28.87
C VAL A 90 -12.13 -0.74 -30.02
N VAL A 91 -12.80 -1.90 -29.96
CA VAL A 91 -13.65 -2.48 -31.01
C VAL A 91 -12.87 -2.73 -32.30
N ALA A 92 -11.92 -3.66 -32.23
CA ALA A 92 -11.08 -4.14 -33.33
C ALA A 92 -11.12 -5.69 -33.44
N LYS A 93 -10.39 -6.25 -34.42
CA LYS A 93 -9.98 -7.66 -34.39
C LYS A 93 -8.62 -7.77 -33.69
N ALA A 94 -8.35 -8.90 -33.03
CA ALA A 94 -7.03 -9.15 -32.42
C ALA A 94 -5.88 -9.04 -33.44
N ALA A 95 -6.13 -9.43 -34.70
CA ALA A 95 -5.18 -9.30 -35.80
C ALA A 95 -4.78 -7.83 -36.11
N ASP A 96 -5.68 -6.86 -35.92
CA ASP A 96 -5.38 -5.44 -36.12
C ASP A 96 -4.42 -4.92 -35.06
N ILE A 97 -4.66 -5.27 -33.79
CA ILE A 97 -3.78 -4.96 -32.67
C ILE A 97 -2.40 -5.61 -32.88
N SER A 98 -2.38 -6.87 -33.28
CA SER A 98 -1.14 -7.60 -33.57
C SER A 98 -0.36 -7.04 -34.77
N ARG A 99 -1.05 -6.50 -35.79
CA ARG A 99 -0.42 -5.73 -36.86
C ARG A 99 0.22 -4.46 -36.32
N MET A 100 -0.50 -3.66 -35.52
CA MET A 100 0.02 -2.39 -35.00
C MET A 100 1.27 -2.57 -34.12
N GLY A 101 1.31 -3.60 -33.27
CA GLY A 101 2.50 -3.88 -32.46
C GLY A 101 3.71 -4.25 -33.32
N ARG A 102 3.56 -5.18 -34.27
CA ARG A 102 4.63 -5.55 -35.22
C ARG A 102 5.07 -4.38 -36.12
N ALA A 103 4.13 -3.53 -36.56
CA ALA A 103 4.43 -2.35 -37.36
C ALA A 103 5.26 -1.29 -36.59
N MET A 104 5.13 -1.24 -35.26
CA MET A 104 6.00 -0.46 -34.36
C MET A 104 7.26 -1.22 -33.91
N GLY A 105 7.53 -2.42 -34.44
CA GLY A 105 8.72 -3.22 -34.13
C GLY A 105 8.67 -4.03 -32.83
N LEU A 106 7.51 -4.19 -32.19
CA LEU A 106 7.37 -4.85 -30.88
C LEU A 106 7.43 -6.39 -30.89
N GLY A 107 7.94 -7.00 -31.97
CA GLY A 107 7.92 -8.45 -32.17
C GLY A 107 6.49 -9.03 -32.18
N ASP A 108 6.37 -10.31 -31.84
CA ASP A 108 5.07 -10.96 -31.64
C ASP A 108 4.50 -10.74 -30.21
N PRO A 109 3.18 -10.87 -30.01
CA PRO A 109 2.56 -10.69 -28.69
C PRO A 109 3.11 -11.70 -27.66
N PRO A 110 3.67 -11.26 -26.52
CA PRO A 110 4.25 -12.18 -25.54
C PRO A 110 3.17 -12.97 -24.79
N ARG A 111 3.53 -14.18 -24.33
CA ARG A 111 2.64 -15.03 -23.52
C ARG A 111 2.41 -14.43 -22.12
N ILE A 112 1.37 -13.64 -21.99
CA ILE A 112 0.95 -13.05 -20.71
C ILE A 112 0.27 -14.11 -19.83
N THR A 113 0.68 -14.21 -18.57
CA THR A 113 0.11 -15.17 -17.60
C THR A 113 -0.91 -14.52 -16.66
N ARG A 114 -1.76 -15.34 -16.01
CA ARG A 114 -2.73 -14.82 -15.01
C ARG A 114 -2.05 -14.27 -13.75
N ASP A 115 -0.94 -14.85 -13.31
CA ASP A 115 -0.15 -14.33 -12.17
C ASP A 115 0.45 -12.97 -12.52
N GLN A 116 1.04 -12.83 -13.71
CA GLN A 116 1.52 -11.55 -14.23
C GLN A 116 0.41 -10.49 -14.29
N GLN A 117 -0.79 -10.85 -14.77
CA GLN A 117 -1.95 -9.94 -14.76
C GLN A 117 -2.34 -9.52 -13.33
N ALA A 118 -2.44 -10.47 -12.41
CA ALA A 118 -2.72 -10.21 -10.98
C ALA A 118 -1.63 -9.37 -10.29
N ARG A 119 -0.40 -9.34 -10.81
CA ARG A 119 0.71 -8.53 -10.30
C ARG A 119 0.90 -7.18 -11.00
N SER A 120 0.34 -6.98 -12.19
CA SER A 120 0.64 -5.80 -13.03
C SER A 120 -0.50 -4.78 -13.15
N TYR A 121 -1.66 -4.99 -12.50
CA TYR A 121 -2.83 -4.13 -12.64
C TYR A 121 -2.56 -2.64 -12.34
N ILE A 122 -1.76 -2.31 -11.31
CA ILE A 122 -1.37 -0.93 -11.01
C ILE A 122 -0.60 -0.30 -12.19
N THR A 123 0.28 -1.07 -12.83
CA THR A 123 1.01 -0.63 -14.02
C THR A 123 0.08 -0.46 -15.22
N VAL A 124 -0.92 -1.34 -15.41
CA VAL A 124 -1.96 -1.17 -16.43
C VAL A 124 -2.79 0.09 -16.18
N ILE A 125 -3.22 0.34 -14.93
CA ILE A 125 -3.94 1.57 -14.55
C ILE A 125 -3.11 2.82 -14.87
N LYS A 126 -1.87 2.90 -14.35
CA LYS A 126 -0.94 4.03 -14.58
C LYS A 126 -0.62 4.24 -16.08
N ARG A 127 -0.51 3.16 -16.86
CA ARG A 127 -0.28 3.23 -18.32
C ARG A 127 -1.50 3.71 -19.12
N ASN A 128 -2.72 3.54 -18.62
CA ASN A 128 -3.95 3.89 -19.34
C ASN A 128 -4.70 5.11 -18.77
N TRP A 129 -4.24 5.68 -17.66
CA TRP A 129 -4.94 6.75 -16.93
C TRP A 129 -5.28 8.01 -17.76
N HIS A 130 -4.40 8.38 -18.70
CA HIS A 130 -4.59 9.49 -19.65
C HIS A 130 -4.94 9.02 -21.08
N LEU A 131 -5.14 7.71 -21.29
CA LEU A 131 -5.48 7.13 -22.60
C LEU A 131 -6.94 6.70 -22.70
N LEU A 132 -7.51 6.14 -21.63
CA LEU A 132 -8.86 5.58 -21.62
C LEU A 132 -9.80 6.35 -20.67
N PRO A 133 -11.09 6.50 -21.01
CA PRO A 133 -12.14 6.79 -20.03
C PRO A 133 -12.29 5.60 -19.06
N TYR A 134 -13.11 5.75 -18.02
CA TYR A 134 -13.21 4.69 -17.01
C TYR A 134 -13.76 3.40 -17.62
N GLU A 135 -14.87 3.48 -18.33
CA GLU A 135 -15.58 2.42 -19.05
C GLU A 135 -14.61 1.43 -19.72
N GLN A 136 -13.67 1.98 -20.51
CA GLN A 136 -12.68 1.22 -21.26
C GLN A 136 -11.50 0.72 -20.43
N LEU A 137 -11.07 1.47 -19.40
CA LEU A 137 -10.06 0.99 -18.44
C LEU A 137 -10.57 -0.24 -17.68
N LEU A 138 -11.87 -0.30 -17.43
CA LEU A 138 -12.50 -1.35 -16.63
C LEU A 138 -12.78 -2.60 -17.46
N GLU A 139 -13.17 -2.42 -18.72
CA GLU A 139 -13.18 -3.49 -19.72
C GLU A 139 -11.76 -4.07 -19.93
N LEU A 140 -10.72 -3.22 -19.99
CA LEU A 140 -9.31 -3.64 -20.12
C LEU A 140 -8.85 -4.52 -18.95
N LEU A 141 -9.20 -4.12 -17.72
CA LEU A 141 -8.90 -4.87 -16.49
C LEU A 141 -9.82 -6.09 -16.29
N GLY A 142 -11.03 -6.05 -16.85
CA GLY A 142 -12.10 -7.01 -16.55
C GLY A 142 -12.68 -6.83 -15.14
N TRP A 143 -12.76 -5.60 -14.65
CA TRP A 143 -13.03 -5.26 -13.24
C TRP A 143 -14.39 -4.62 -12.99
N SER A 144 -14.89 -4.80 -11.76
CA SER A 144 -16.06 -4.12 -11.22
C SER A 144 -15.75 -2.70 -10.74
N PRO A 145 -16.77 -1.84 -10.63
CA PRO A 145 -16.44 -0.11 -9.84
C PRO A 145 -15.84 -0.16 -8.38
N GLU A 146 -15.90 -1.27 -7.61
CA GLU A 146 -15.37 -1.45 -6.26
C GLU A 146 -13.98 -2.04 -6.35
N GLN A 147 -13.74 -2.98 -7.26
CA GLN A 147 -12.39 -3.45 -7.51
C GLN A 147 -11.51 -2.25 -7.86
N LEU A 148 -11.96 -1.37 -8.76
CA LEU A 148 -11.20 -0.14 -9.02
C LEU A 148 -11.22 0.86 -7.84
N ALA A 149 -12.37 1.20 -7.23
CA ALA A 149 -12.37 2.23 -6.18
C ALA A 149 -11.74 1.79 -4.85
N PHE A 150 -11.80 0.49 -4.50
CA PHE A 150 -11.05 -0.10 -3.39
C PHE A 150 -9.56 -0.01 -3.69
N THR A 151 -9.10 -0.49 -4.86
CA THR A 151 -7.69 -0.36 -5.27
C THR A 151 -7.23 1.10 -5.30
N LEU A 152 -8.04 2.04 -5.80
CA LEU A 152 -7.68 3.46 -5.82
C LEU A 152 -7.46 4.05 -4.41
N ARG A 153 -8.14 3.54 -3.38
CA ARG A 153 -7.98 3.99 -1.99
C ARG A 153 -6.94 3.19 -1.20
N GLU A 154 -7.15 1.88 -1.12
CA GLU A 154 -6.48 1.00 -0.16
C GLU A 154 -5.20 0.37 -0.73
N ASP A 155 -5.02 0.31 -2.06
CA ASP A 155 -3.77 -0.15 -2.67
C ASP A 155 -2.80 1.03 -2.80
N ASP A 156 -1.94 1.23 -1.79
CA ASP A 156 -0.75 2.09 -1.86
C ASP A 156 -1.07 3.55 -2.26
N PHE A 157 -2.17 4.08 -1.72
CA PHE A 157 -2.66 5.44 -1.99
C PHE A 157 -2.77 5.77 -3.49
N LEU A 158 -3.14 4.79 -4.32
CA LEU A 158 -3.04 4.88 -5.77
C LEU A 158 -3.75 6.10 -6.38
N TRP A 159 -4.89 6.54 -5.84
CA TRP A 159 -5.58 7.77 -6.25
C TRP A 159 -4.70 9.03 -6.09
N VAL A 160 -3.99 9.14 -4.97
CA VAL A 160 -3.04 10.22 -4.69
C VAL A 160 -1.84 10.12 -5.64
N LYS A 161 -1.31 8.90 -5.84
CA LYS A 161 -0.22 8.60 -6.79
C LYS A 161 -0.64 8.71 -8.28
N LEU A 162 -1.92 8.98 -8.54
CA LEU A 162 -2.51 9.31 -9.85
C LEU A 162 -2.94 10.80 -9.94
N GLY A 163 -2.57 11.61 -8.95
CA GLY A 163 -2.76 13.08 -8.93
C GLY A 163 -4.09 13.55 -8.35
N ASN A 164 -4.82 12.70 -7.62
CA ASN A 164 -6.18 12.98 -7.11
C ASN A 164 -7.18 13.42 -8.21
N LEU A 165 -7.01 12.91 -9.43
CA LEU A 165 -7.83 13.24 -10.60
C LEU A 165 -7.89 12.08 -11.58
N LYS A 166 -8.99 11.98 -12.34
CA LYS A 166 -9.10 11.13 -13.54
C LYS A 166 -9.28 12.02 -14.76
N PRO A 167 -8.30 12.09 -15.69
CA PRO A 167 -8.43 12.93 -16.88
C PRO A 167 -9.64 12.55 -17.73
N LYS A 168 -10.33 13.56 -18.27
CA LYS A 168 -11.50 13.42 -19.16
C LYS A 168 -11.06 12.96 -20.55
N CYS A 169 -10.80 11.67 -20.65
CA CYS A 169 -10.44 10.99 -21.89
C CYS A 169 -11.70 10.70 -22.73
N GLU A 170 -11.62 10.88 -24.04
CA GLU A 170 -12.68 10.44 -24.96
C GLU A 170 -12.59 8.93 -25.20
N LEU A 171 -13.65 8.29 -25.69
CA LEU A 171 -13.61 6.88 -26.09
C LEU A 171 -12.51 6.64 -27.15
N LEU A 172 -11.61 5.69 -26.88
CA LEU A 172 -10.60 5.25 -27.83
C LEU A 172 -11.21 4.17 -28.73
N ARG A 173 -11.34 4.45 -30.03
CA ARG A 173 -11.78 3.47 -31.03
C ARG A 173 -10.62 3.07 -31.94
N TYR A 174 -10.73 1.88 -32.50
CA TYR A 174 -9.86 1.46 -33.59
C TYR A 174 -10.10 2.31 -34.83
N GLN A 175 -9.01 2.68 -35.49
CA GLN A 175 -8.98 3.44 -36.73
C GLN A 175 -7.88 2.83 -37.61
N LEU A 176 -8.09 2.80 -38.92
CA LEU A 176 -7.03 2.44 -39.86
C LEU A 176 -5.95 3.54 -39.83
N PRO A 177 -4.65 3.19 -39.82
CA PRO A 177 -3.59 4.18 -39.90
C PRO A 177 -3.59 4.85 -41.29
N ASP A 178 -3.37 6.16 -41.32
CA ASP A 178 -3.10 6.90 -42.55
C ASP A 178 -1.61 6.73 -42.96
N GLU A 179 -1.23 7.31 -44.09
CA GLU A 179 0.15 7.21 -44.62
C GLU A 179 1.19 7.75 -43.64
N LYS A 180 0.85 8.81 -42.90
CA LYS A 180 1.72 9.43 -41.87
C LYS A 180 1.88 8.52 -40.66
N ALA A 181 0.80 7.87 -40.22
CA ALA A 181 0.87 6.87 -39.16
C ALA A 181 1.68 5.64 -39.58
N LEU A 182 1.50 5.15 -40.81
CA LEU A 182 2.30 4.07 -41.39
C LEU A 182 3.78 4.43 -41.52
N GLU A 183 4.12 5.68 -41.84
CA GLU A 183 5.50 6.16 -41.86
C GLU A 183 6.11 6.23 -40.46
N ARG A 184 5.39 6.82 -39.51
CA ARG A 184 5.84 6.94 -38.12
C ARG A 184 5.90 5.58 -37.40
N GLU A 185 5.06 4.62 -37.76
CA GLU A 185 5.20 3.19 -37.38
C GLU A 185 6.55 2.64 -37.84
N ARG A 186 6.89 2.76 -39.14
CA ARG A 186 8.18 2.31 -39.69
C ARG A 186 9.38 2.99 -39.03
N GLU A 187 9.26 4.26 -38.68
CA GLU A 187 10.30 5.02 -37.97
C GLU A 187 10.52 4.48 -36.55
N ILE A 188 9.44 4.28 -35.79
CA ILE A 188 9.48 3.69 -34.44
C ILE A 188 10.07 2.28 -34.50
N ALA A 189 9.68 1.45 -35.48
CA ALA A 189 10.26 0.11 -35.66
C ALA A 189 11.76 0.12 -36.03
N ARG A 190 12.28 1.20 -36.60
CA ARG A 190 13.73 1.39 -36.81
C ARG A 190 14.43 1.66 -35.48
N ILE A 191 13.87 2.57 -34.67
CA ILE A 191 14.39 2.92 -33.33
C ILE A 191 14.40 1.69 -32.42
N VAL A 192 13.32 0.89 -32.39
CA VAL A 192 13.26 -0.32 -31.55
C VAL A 192 14.40 -1.30 -31.85
N ARG A 193 14.66 -1.58 -33.14
CA ARG A 193 15.69 -2.55 -33.54
C ARG A 193 17.12 -2.02 -33.35
N GLN A 194 17.31 -0.70 -33.42
CA GLN A 194 18.58 -0.06 -33.12
C GLN A 194 18.91 -0.07 -31.62
N GLU A 195 17.95 0.34 -30.78
CA GLU A 195 18.18 0.55 -29.34
C GLU A 195 17.93 -0.72 -28.50
N PHE A 196 17.15 -1.68 -29.00
CA PHE A 196 16.77 -2.90 -28.28
C PHE A 196 16.89 -4.18 -29.16
N PRO A 197 18.08 -4.51 -29.69
CA PRO A 197 18.26 -5.64 -30.62
C PRO A 197 17.84 -7.01 -30.03
N THR A 198 17.87 -7.17 -28.70
CA THR A 198 17.43 -8.40 -28.01
C THR A 198 15.90 -8.62 -28.01
N VAL A 199 15.11 -7.62 -28.45
CA VAL A 199 13.66 -7.79 -28.66
C VAL A 199 13.37 -8.79 -29.78
N GLU A 200 14.26 -8.92 -30.76
CA GLU A 200 14.12 -9.91 -31.85
C GLU A 200 14.64 -11.30 -31.47
N THR A 201 15.54 -11.43 -30.48
CA THR A 201 16.09 -12.74 -30.05
C THR A 201 15.23 -13.44 -29.01
N GLY A 202 14.52 -12.68 -28.16
CA GLY A 202 13.64 -13.21 -27.12
C GLY A 202 14.33 -13.61 -25.82
N ASP A 203 15.65 -13.40 -25.68
CA ASP A 203 16.47 -13.78 -24.51
C ASP A 203 16.22 -12.96 -23.22
N SER A 204 15.05 -12.32 -23.09
CA SER A 204 14.66 -11.57 -21.90
C SER A 204 14.17 -12.48 -20.78
N GLU A 205 14.57 -12.21 -19.52
CA GLU A 205 13.92 -12.86 -18.38
C GLU A 205 12.40 -12.59 -18.38
N PRO A 206 11.55 -13.62 -18.20
CA PRO A 206 10.11 -13.44 -18.12
C PRO A 206 9.73 -12.47 -16.99
N LEU A 207 8.75 -11.59 -17.23
CA LEU A 207 8.24 -10.68 -16.20
C LEU A 207 7.76 -11.47 -14.97
N PHE A 208 8.24 -11.04 -13.79
CA PHE A 208 8.07 -11.73 -12.50
C PHE A 208 8.75 -13.12 -12.39
N GLY A 209 9.66 -13.50 -13.30
CA GLY A 209 10.40 -14.77 -13.24
C GLY A 209 11.14 -15.00 -11.92
N PHE A 210 11.66 -13.93 -11.30
CA PHE A 210 12.25 -13.95 -9.96
C PHE A 210 11.30 -14.49 -8.87
N VAL A 211 9.97 -14.36 -9.02
CA VAL A 211 8.98 -14.89 -8.07
C VAL A 211 9.07 -16.41 -8.03
N LYS A 212 9.24 -17.08 -9.18
CA LYS A 212 9.45 -18.55 -9.25
C LYS A 212 10.73 -18.93 -8.50
N ASN A 213 11.80 -18.18 -8.69
CA ASN A 213 13.11 -18.45 -8.09
C ASN A 213 13.10 -18.24 -6.56
N LEU A 214 12.40 -17.21 -6.07
CA LEU A 214 12.22 -16.97 -4.63
C LEU A 214 11.22 -17.94 -3.98
N SER A 215 10.18 -18.36 -4.71
CA SER A 215 9.21 -19.36 -4.25
C SER A 215 9.80 -20.77 -4.16
N ALA A 216 10.80 -21.08 -4.97
CA ALA A 216 11.53 -22.34 -4.92
C ALA A 216 12.32 -22.49 -3.62
N LYS A 217 12.30 -23.70 -3.05
CA LYS A 217 13.02 -24.05 -1.83
C LYS A 217 14.52 -23.72 -1.99
N PRO A 218 15.14 -22.96 -1.06
CA PRO A 218 16.57 -22.67 -1.12
C PRO A 218 17.41 -23.95 -0.86
N PRO A 219 18.70 -23.94 -1.25
CA PRO A 219 19.66 -24.91 -0.75
C PRO A 219 19.67 -24.96 0.80
N PRO A 220 20.04 -26.09 1.41
CA PRO A 220 20.34 -26.13 2.84
C PRO A 220 21.43 -25.11 3.19
N ALA A 221 21.24 -24.38 4.29
CA ALA A 221 22.22 -23.44 4.82
C ALA A 221 22.35 -23.68 6.34
N PRO A 222 23.52 -23.39 6.96
CA PRO A 222 23.70 -23.57 8.39
C PRO A 222 22.66 -22.76 9.18
N THR A 223 21.92 -23.41 10.07
CA THR A 223 20.95 -22.76 10.95
C THR A 223 21.69 -21.89 11.96
N ARG A 224 21.83 -20.60 11.67
CA ARG A 224 22.28 -19.59 12.64
C ARG A 224 21.34 -19.62 13.84
N SER A 225 21.91 -19.60 15.05
CA SER A 225 21.14 -19.55 16.30
C SER A 225 20.39 -18.22 16.42
N ASN A 226 19.14 -18.19 15.95
CA ASN A 226 18.25 -17.08 16.16
C ASN A 226 17.65 -17.19 17.57
N ASN A 227 17.89 -16.20 18.42
CA ASN A 227 17.08 -16.01 19.61
C ASN A 227 15.62 -15.70 19.18
N PRO A 228 14.62 -16.57 19.45
CA PRO A 228 13.25 -16.36 18.99
C PRO A 228 12.55 -15.17 19.67
N ALA A 229 13.11 -14.63 20.75
CA ALA A 229 12.61 -13.45 21.43
C ALA A 229 13.04 -12.12 20.79
N SER A 230 13.98 -12.15 19.82
CA SER A 230 14.39 -10.98 19.03
C SER A 230 13.56 -10.92 17.75
N LEU A 231 12.65 -9.94 17.66
CA LEU A 231 11.73 -9.79 16.53
C LEU A 231 12.37 -8.95 15.42
N LYS A 232 12.86 -9.63 14.38
CA LYS A 232 13.37 -9.04 13.14
C LYS A 232 12.36 -9.35 12.05
N PHE A 233 11.61 -8.35 11.59
CA PHE A 233 10.49 -8.55 10.66
C PHE A 233 10.51 -7.62 9.45
N CYS A 234 10.02 -8.11 8.32
CA CYS A 234 10.06 -7.40 7.03
C CYS A 234 8.83 -7.68 6.15
N TYR A 235 8.71 -6.94 5.03
CA TYR A 235 7.72 -7.18 3.98
C TYR A 235 8.35 -7.95 2.81
N SER A 236 7.54 -8.81 2.17
CA SER A 236 7.93 -9.52 0.94
C SER A 236 7.97 -8.58 -0.27
N TYR A 237 9.09 -8.58 -0.99
CA TYR A 237 9.35 -7.78 -2.19
C TYR A 237 8.28 -7.92 -3.31
N PHE A 238 7.48 -8.99 -3.29
CA PHE A 238 6.45 -9.27 -4.29
C PHE A 238 5.08 -9.64 -3.70
N ALA A 239 4.87 -9.39 -2.41
CA ALA A 239 3.52 -9.42 -1.86
C ALA A 239 2.71 -8.26 -2.46
N LEU A 240 1.42 -8.52 -2.72
CA LEU A 240 0.49 -7.47 -3.08
C LEU A 240 -0.01 -6.79 -1.81
N TYR A 241 -0.04 -5.47 -1.86
CA TYR A 241 -0.87 -4.64 -0.99
C TYR A 241 -2.32 -4.68 -1.54
N GLY A 242 -3.33 -4.58 -0.67
CA GLY A 242 -4.73 -4.88 -0.99
C GLY A 242 -5.28 -6.10 -0.22
N ASP A 243 -5.80 -7.12 -0.92
CA ASP A 243 -6.43 -8.32 -0.32
C ASP A 243 -5.67 -9.64 -0.60
N PRO A 244 -4.42 -9.80 -0.10
CA PRO A 244 -3.57 -10.99 -0.32
C PRO A 244 -4.07 -12.25 0.42
N LEU A 245 -5.24 -12.19 1.07
CA LEU A 245 -5.90 -13.32 1.73
C LEU A 245 -7.05 -13.91 0.90
N LEU A 246 -7.48 -13.26 -0.19
CA LEU A 246 -8.39 -13.83 -1.19
C LEU A 246 -7.74 -14.05 -2.56
N GLU A 247 -6.65 -13.36 -2.87
CA GLU A 247 -5.85 -13.63 -4.07
C GLU A 247 -5.23 -15.04 -4.03
N LYS A 248 -5.24 -15.75 -5.16
CA LYS A 248 -4.88 -17.17 -5.28
C LYS A 248 -3.65 -17.43 -6.15
N LEU A 249 -3.26 -16.46 -6.96
CA LEU A 249 -2.12 -16.51 -7.86
C LEU A 249 -0.91 -15.82 -7.20
N ALA A 250 -1.13 -14.63 -6.65
CA ALA A 250 -0.08 -13.84 -6.03
C ALA A 250 0.10 -14.14 -4.52
N ASP A 251 0.59 -15.34 -4.18
CA ASP A 251 0.96 -15.70 -2.81
C ASP A 251 2.02 -14.70 -2.27
N PRO A 252 1.77 -14.01 -1.15
CA PRO A 252 2.69 -13.01 -0.60
C PRO A 252 3.94 -13.64 0.04
N TYR A 253 3.84 -14.86 0.57
CA TYR A 253 4.86 -15.52 1.39
C TYR A 253 4.96 -17.02 1.08
N PRO A 254 5.33 -17.39 -0.17
CA PRO A 254 5.50 -18.79 -0.56
C PRO A 254 6.60 -19.48 0.28
N ASP A 255 6.53 -20.81 0.36
CA ASP A 255 7.34 -21.59 1.31
C ASP A 255 8.87 -21.41 1.14
N GLY A 256 9.35 -21.33 -0.12
CA GLY A 256 10.75 -21.03 -0.41
C GLY A 256 11.19 -19.64 0.03
N LEU A 257 10.30 -18.63 0.00
CA LEU A 257 10.62 -17.29 0.52
C LEU A 257 10.72 -17.32 2.04
N LEU A 258 9.79 -17.98 2.73
CA LEU A 258 9.83 -18.14 4.18
C LEU A 258 11.10 -18.87 4.64
N ALA A 259 11.50 -19.93 3.94
CA ALA A 259 12.78 -20.62 4.18
C ALA A 259 14.00 -19.69 3.99
N ARG A 260 14.03 -18.89 2.92
CA ARG A 260 15.11 -17.91 2.66
C ARG A 260 15.18 -16.82 3.73
N LEU A 261 14.02 -16.31 4.17
CA LEU A 261 13.94 -15.31 5.23
C LEU A 261 14.45 -15.87 6.57
N ALA A 262 14.07 -17.11 6.93
CA ALA A 262 14.56 -17.77 8.13
C ALA A 262 16.08 -18.00 8.09
N GLN A 263 16.63 -18.42 6.94
CA GLN A 263 18.08 -18.53 6.70
C GLN A 263 18.80 -17.18 6.84
N ALA A 264 18.18 -16.08 6.39
CA ALA A 264 18.69 -14.72 6.57
C ALA A 264 18.58 -14.19 8.02
N GLY A 265 17.93 -14.91 8.92
CA GLY A 265 17.76 -14.51 10.32
C GLY A 265 16.50 -13.70 10.63
N VAL A 266 15.54 -13.65 9.71
CA VAL A 266 14.23 -13.01 9.90
C VAL A 266 13.35 -13.91 10.77
N THR A 267 12.71 -13.34 11.78
CA THR A 267 11.82 -14.04 12.74
C THR A 267 10.35 -13.62 12.61
N GLY A 268 10.04 -12.61 11.81
CA GLY A 268 8.66 -12.22 11.50
C GLY A 268 8.45 -11.72 10.07
N VAL A 269 7.21 -11.76 9.59
CA VAL A 269 6.76 -11.12 8.34
C VAL A 269 5.41 -10.44 8.55
N TRP A 270 5.00 -9.52 7.69
CA TRP A 270 3.73 -8.80 7.86
C TRP A 270 2.87 -8.66 6.60
N LEU A 271 1.56 -8.45 6.82
CA LEU A 271 0.56 -8.11 5.80
C LEU A 271 -0.27 -6.91 6.24
N GLN A 272 -0.78 -6.15 5.27
CA GLN A 272 -1.87 -5.20 5.49
C GLN A 272 -3.10 -5.94 6.06
N ALA A 273 -3.78 -5.33 7.03
CA ALA A 273 -5.08 -5.78 7.50
C ALA A 273 -6.08 -4.63 7.55
N VAL A 274 -7.33 -4.97 7.26
CA VAL A 274 -8.46 -4.05 7.32
C VAL A 274 -9.55 -4.72 8.15
N LEU A 275 -9.94 -4.14 9.30
CA LEU A 275 -10.74 -4.86 10.31
C LEU A 275 -12.06 -5.36 9.72
N HIS A 276 -12.78 -4.49 9.00
CA HIS A 276 -14.06 -4.84 8.41
C HIS A 276 -13.97 -5.95 7.34
N LYS A 277 -12.79 -6.22 6.76
CA LYS A 277 -12.56 -7.35 5.82
C LYS A 277 -12.26 -8.67 6.55
N LEU A 278 -11.84 -8.62 7.80
CA LEU A 278 -11.43 -9.77 8.61
C LEU A 278 -12.40 -10.13 9.75
N ALA A 279 -13.31 -9.23 10.12
CA ALA A 279 -14.34 -9.46 11.12
C ALA A 279 -15.66 -8.75 10.73
N PRO A 280 -16.81 -9.12 11.33
CA PRO A 280 -18.10 -8.50 11.05
C PRO A 280 -18.14 -7.01 11.44
N CYS A 281 -18.47 -6.15 10.49
CA CYS A 281 -18.87 -4.76 10.76
C CYS A 281 -20.39 -4.72 11.02
N PRO A 282 -20.85 -4.37 12.24
CA PRO A 282 -22.25 -4.53 12.62
C PRO A 282 -23.20 -3.55 11.90
N TRP A 283 -22.68 -2.44 11.38
CA TRP A 283 -23.43 -1.40 10.66
C TRP A 283 -23.35 -1.53 9.14
N ASP A 284 -22.49 -2.42 8.63
CA ASP A 284 -22.24 -2.63 7.20
C ASP A 284 -21.74 -4.08 6.97
N PRO A 285 -22.65 -5.08 6.98
CA PRO A 285 -22.27 -6.49 6.85
C PRO A 285 -21.66 -6.84 5.48
N ASP A 286 -22.05 -6.13 4.42
CA ASP A 286 -21.58 -6.36 3.05
C ASP A 286 -20.11 -6.01 2.89
N ARG A 287 -19.61 -4.96 3.57
CA ARG A 287 -18.16 -4.69 3.65
C ARG A 287 -17.36 -5.87 4.23
N SER A 288 -17.99 -6.70 5.08
CA SER A 288 -17.45 -7.93 5.66
C SER A 288 -17.65 -9.19 4.83
N ALA A 289 -18.12 -9.09 3.58
CA ALA A 289 -18.21 -10.21 2.66
C ALA A 289 -16.90 -11.02 2.62
N ARG A 290 -17.03 -12.35 2.74
CA ARG A 290 -15.96 -13.36 2.73
C ARG A 290 -14.93 -13.27 3.89
N TYR A 291 -15.21 -12.55 4.99
CA TYR A 291 -14.27 -12.47 6.13
C TYR A 291 -13.82 -13.85 6.67
N LYS A 292 -14.75 -14.81 6.77
CA LYS A 292 -14.46 -16.19 7.19
C LYS A 292 -13.45 -16.91 6.28
N GLU A 293 -13.43 -16.59 4.98
CA GLU A 293 -12.47 -17.16 4.02
C GLU A 293 -11.08 -16.54 4.20
N ARG A 294 -11.00 -15.21 4.37
CA ARG A 294 -9.72 -14.53 4.70
C ARG A 294 -9.12 -15.05 6.00
N LEU A 295 -9.94 -15.23 7.04
CA LEU A 295 -9.49 -15.80 8.32
C LEU A 295 -8.98 -17.26 8.17
N LYS A 296 -9.65 -18.08 7.36
CA LYS A 296 -9.19 -19.44 7.03
C LYS A 296 -7.82 -19.40 6.35
N ASN A 297 -7.64 -18.51 5.37
CA ASN A 297 -6.41 -18.41 4.58
C ASN A 297 -5.26 -17.79 5.41
N LEU A 298 -5.55 -16.81 6.28
CA LEU A 298 -4.63 -16.27 7.28
C LEU A 298 -4.12 -17.39 8.21
N ARG A 299 -5.00 -18.26 8.71
CA ARG A 299 -4.61 -19.40 9.55
C ARG A 299 -3.69 -20.37 8.81
N VAL A 300 -3.88 -20.57 7.50
CA VAL A 300 -2.99 -21.40 6.66
C VAL A 300 -1.62 -20.73 6.49
N LEU A 301 -1.57 -19.43 6.21
CA LEU A 301 -0.33 -18.66 6.11
C LEU A 301 0.47 -18.69 7.43
N VAL A 302 -0.20 -18.42 8.57
CA VAL A 302 0.38 -18.49 9.91
C VAL A 302 0.96 -19.88 10.18
N ALA A 303 0.23 -20.95 9.85
CA ALA A 303 0.70 -22.32 10.02
C ALA A 303 1.86 -22.69 9.08
N ARG A 304 1.98 -22.06 7.90
CA ARG A 304 3.13 -22.21 7.00
C ARG A 304 4.36 -21.47 7.53
N ALA A 305 4.22 -20.21 7.90
CA ALA A 305 5.30 -19.39 8.46
C ALA A 305 5.90 -20.02 9.73
N GLN A 306 5.06 -20.57 10.62
CA GLN A 306 5.52 -21.21 11.85
C GLN A 306 6.50 -22.38 11.59
N LYS A 307 6.40 -23.11 10.47
CA LYS A 307 7.33 -24.20 10.13
C LYS A 307 8.78 -23.74 9.98
N HIS A 308 8.97 -22.46 9.63
CA HIS A 308 10.28 -21.83 9.44
C HIS A 308 10.68 -20.98 10.65
N GLY A 309 9.95 -21.06 11.77
CA GLY A 309 10.14 -20.21 12.95
C GLY A 309 9.66 -18.76 12.77
N ILE A 310 8.96 -18.45 11.68
CA ILE A 310 8.53 -17.09 11.33
C ILE A 310 7.14 -16.81 11.90
N GLN A 311 7.02 -15.68 12.61
CA GLN A 311 5.76 -15.10 13.07
C GLN A 311 5.09 -14.26 11.96
N VAL A 312 3.77 -14.17 11.96
CA VAL A 312 3.02 -13.29 11.03
C VAL A 312 2.37 -12.16 11.82
N PHE A 313 2.57 -10.92 11.37
CA PHE A 313 1.99 -9.71 11.94
C PHE A 313 1.00 -9.06 10.98
N LEU A 314 -0.03 -8.42 11.53
CA LEU A 314 -1.02 -7.65 10.77
C LEU A 314 -0.86 -6.15 11.02
N TYR A 315 -0.64 -5.40 9.95
CA TYR A 315 -0.52 -3.94 9.94
C TYR A 315 -1.92 -3.29 10.02
N LEU A 316 -2.09 -2.36 10.96
CA LEU A 316 -3.34 -1.66 11.21
C LEU A 316 -3.17 -0.13 11.08
N ASN A 317 -3.89 0.48 10.13
CA ASN A 317 -4.46 1.81 10.35
C ASN A 317 -5.97 1.62 10.48
N GLU A 318 -6.45 1.50 11.72
CA GLU A 318 -7.84 1.11 11.97
C GLU A 318 -8.42 1.90 13.15
N PRO A 319 -9.75 2.15 13.19
CA PRO A 319 -10.76 1.75 12.20
C PRO A 319 -10.77 2.67 10.96
N ARG A 320 -10.91 2.12 9.74
CA ARG A 320 -11.03 2.96 8.51
C ARG A 320 -12.18 3.97 8.60
N ALA A 321 -11.91 5.25 8.31
CA ALA A 321 -12.93 6.29 8.13
C ALA A 321 -14.00 5.91 7.08
N MET A 322 -15.24 6.35 7.30
CA MET A 322 -16.41 6.07 6.46
C MET A 322 -16.80 7.32 5.63
N PRO A 323 -17.46 7.18 4.46
CA PRO A 323 -18.03 8.32 3.74
C PRO A 323 -19.04 9.08 4.62
N VAL A 324 -19.11 10.40 4.50
CA VAL A 324 -19.96 11.26 5.36
C VAL A 324 -21.43 10.82 5.35
N GLY A 325 -21.95 10.34 4.21
CA GLY A 325 -23.33 9.85 4.08
C GLY A 325 -23.67 8.62 4.94
N PHE A 326 -22.70 7.78 5.31
CA PHE A 326 -22.92 6.64 6.23
C PHE A 326 -23.41 7.11 7.61
N PHE A 327 -22.97 8.29 8.05
CA PHE A 327 -23.33 8.86 9.34
C PHE A 327 -24.70 9.55 9.34
N ASN A 328 -25.41 9.60 8.21
CA ASN A 328 -26.82 10.04 8.20
C ASN A 328 -27.72 9.03 8.92
N SER A 329 -27.40 7.72 8.81
CA SER A 329 -28.07 6.64 9.55
C SER A 329 -27.38 6.29 10.87
N HIS A 330 -26.12 6.72 11.06
CA HIS A 330 -25.30 6.41 12.23
C HIS A 330 -24.61 7.64 12.85
N PRO A 331 -25.35 8.73 13.16
CA PRO A 331 -24.75 10.00 13.58
C PRO A 331 -23.95 9.87 14.89
N GLN A 332 -24.35 8.95 15.78
CA GLN A 332 -23.67 8.67 17.02
C GLN A 332 -22.24 8.14 16.83
N LEU A 333 -21.91 7.51 15.69
CA LEU A 333 -20.56 6.99 15.42
C LEU A 333 -19.59 8.06 14.90
N LYS A 334 -20.08 9.26 14.53
CA LYS A 334 -19.31 10.25 13.75
C LYS A 334 -18.15 10.86 14.53
N GLY A 335 -16.95 10.77 13.96
CA GLY A 335 -15.71 11.40 14.44
C GLY A 335 -15.49 12.78 13.85
N ALA A 336 -14.22 13.17 13.75
CA ALA A 336 -13.79 14.32 12.95
C ALA A 336 -14.13 14.10 11.46
N VAL A 337 -14.31 15.19 10.71
CA VAL A 337 -14.61 15.16 9.27
C VAL A 337 -13.39 15.61 8.48
N GLU A 338 -13.07 14.90 7.40
CA GLU A 338 -12.01 15.25 6.45
C GLU A 338 -12.54 15.00 5.03
N GLY A 339 -12.78 16.09 4.29
CA GLY A 339 -13.38 16.02 2.96
C GLY A 339 -14.77 15.36 2.98
N ASP A 340 -14.93 14.33 2.16
CA ASP A 340 -16.15 13.52 2.01
C ASP A 340 -16.19 12.31 2.96
N HIS A 341 -15.23 12.20 3.88
CA HIS A 341 -15.13 11.13 4.87
C HIS A 341 -15.16 11.68 6.31
N ALA A 342 -15.50 10.81 7.26
CA ALA A 342 -15.34 11.08 8.68
C ALA A 342 -14.81 9.83 9.41
N ALA A 343 -13.95 10.04 10.40
CA ALA A 343 -13.43 8.96 11.23
C ALA A 343 -14.58 8.26 11.97
N LEU A 344 -14.44 6.95 12.23
CA LEU A 344 -15.26 6.30 13.24
C LEU A 344 -14.72 6.75 14.60
N CYS A 345 -15.56 7.40 15.41
CA CYS A 345 -15.12 8.03 16.65
C CYS A 345 -14.71 6.97 17.68
N THR A 346 -13.41 6.81 17.93
CA THR A 346 -12.89 5.84 18.91
C THR A 346 -13.32 6.12 20.35
N SER A 347 -13.90 7.30 20.62
CA SER A 347 -14.58 7.63 21.89
C SER A 347 -16.08 7.33 21.91
N ALA A 348 -16.62 6.61 20.93
CA ALA A 348 -17.98 6.07 20.94
C ALA A 348 -17.95 4.57 21.34
N PRO A 349 -18.70 4.12 22.38
CA PRO A 349 -18.63 2.75 22.89
C PRO A 349 -18.86 1.65 21.85
N GLU A 350 -19.68 1.91 20.83
CA GLU A 350 -19.96 0.98 19.74
C GLU A 350 -18.76 0.81 18.80
N VAL A 351 -17.99 1.88 18.57
CA VAL A 351 -16.72 1.86 17.81
C VAL A 351 -15.64 1.13 18.60
N GLN A 352 -15.55 1.40 19.91
CA GLN A 352 -14.67 0.66 20.81
C GLN A 352 -14.97 -0.84 20.78
N SER A 353 -16.25 -1.20 20.89
CA SER A 353 -16.71 -2.60 20.83
C SER A 353 -16.40 -3.27 19.50
N PHE A 354 -16.60 -2.58 18.37
CA PHE A 354 -16.25 -3.08 17.03
C PHE A 354 -14.75 -3.37 16.89
N ILE A 355 -13.87 -2.49 17.39
CA ILE A 355 -12.42 -2.70 17.35
C ILE A 355 -12.03 -3.92 18.20
N ILE A 356 -12.51 -3.98 19.44
CA ILE A 356 -12.23 -5.07 20.39
C ILE A 356 -12.68 -6.42 19.83
N GLU A 357 -13.92 -6.54 19.34
CA GLU A 357 -14.41 -7.80 18.76
C GLU A 357 -13.75 -8.16 17.43
N SER A 358 -13.33 -7.17 16.63
CA SER A 358 -12.62 -7.45 15.37
C SER A 358 -11.27 -8.09 15.62
N ILE A 359 -10.47 -7.51 16.52
CA ILE A 359 -9.19 -8.08 16.94
C ILE A 359 -9.40 -9.43 17.63
N ALA A 360 -10.40 -9.55 18.52
CA ALA A 360 -10.71 -10.81 19.19
C ALA A 360 -11.12 -11.92 18.20
N THR A 361 -11.88 -11.58 17.16
CA THR A 361 -12.29 -12.49 16.08
C THR A 361 -11.07 -12.98 15.28
N ILE A 362 -10.16 -12.08 14.90
CA ILE A 362 -8.92 -12.42 14.20
C ILE A 362 -8.05 -13.36 15.05
N CYS A 363 -7.81 -13.00 16.31
CA CYS A 363 -7.02 -13.79 17.25
C CYS A 363 -7.61 -15.19 17.51
N ARG A 364 -8.93 -15.31 17.71
CA ARG A 364 -9.60 -16.62 17.88
C ARG A 364 -9.51 -17.48 16.62
N ALA A 365 -9.55 -16.89 15.43
CA ALA A 365 -9.44 -17.62 14.16
C ALA A 365 -8.00 -18.02 13.80
N ALA A 366 -7.00 -17.25 14.23
CA ALA A 366 -5.58 -17.57 14.09
C ALA A 366 -4.82 -17.45 15.43
N PRO A 367 -5.00 -18.39 16.39
CA PRO A 367 -4.41 -18.29 17.74
C PRO A 367 -2.89 -18.31 17.82
N LYS A 368 -2.20 -18.53 16.69
CA LYS A 368 -0.75 -18.54 16.52
C LYS A 368 -0.21 -17.33 15.75
N LEU A 369 -1.06 -16.32 15.48
CA LEU A 369 -0.64 -15.05 14.90
C LEU A 369 0.44 -14.42 15.82
N GLY A 370 1.50 -13.85 15.23
CA GLY A 370 2.56 -13.19 15.99
C GLY A 370 2.05 -11.93 16.67
N GLY A 371 1.23 -11.15 15.96
CA GLY A 371 0.60 -9.97 16.52
C GLY A 371 0.05 -9.01 15.49
N PHE A 372 0.01 -7.76 15.90
CA PHE A 372 -0.35 -6.60 15.10
C PHE A 372 0.72 -5.53 15.27
N PHE A 373 0.90 -4.68 14.27
CA PHE A 373 1.53 -3.38 14.47
C PHE A 373 0.61 -2.28 13.96
N SER A 374 0.56 -1.18 14.69
CA SER A 374 -0.42 -0.10 14.47
C SER A 374 0.26 1.24 14.26
N ILE A 375 -0.13 1.92 13.20
CA ILE A 375 0.11 3.36 13.02
C ILE A 375 -1.25 4.06 13.13
N THR A 376 -1.30 5.01 14.07
CA THR A 376 -2.53 5.67 14.54
C THR A 376 -2.57 7.17 14.21
N ALA A 377 -1.59 7.66 13.44
CA ALA A 377 -1.49 9.03 12.97
C ALA A 377 -0.91 9.10 11.53
N SER A 378 -1.10 10.24 10.87
CA SER A 378 -0.59 10.62 9.55
C SER A 378 -0.98 9.80 8.31
N GLU A 379 -1.02 8.47 8.35
CA GLU A 379 -1.13 7.66 7.10
C GLU A 379 -2.56 7.56 6.56
N ASN A 380 -3.48 7.09 7.40
CA ASN A 380 -4.87 6.84 7.05
C ASN A 380 -5.77 7.44 8.13
N PHE A 381 -6.90 7.99 7.71
CA PHE A 381 -7.86 8.61 8.62
C PHE A 381 -8.55 7.52 9.45
N THR A 382 -8.22 7.46 10.73
CA THR A 382 -8.52 6.32 11.62
C THR A 382 -9.27 6.71 12.87
N ASN A 383 -8.76 7.72 13.56
CA ASN A 383 -9.37 8.31 14.76
C ASN A 383 -9.39 9.83 14.60
N CYS A 384 -10.17 10.52 15.43
CA CYS A 384 -10.39 11.95 15.26
C CYS A 384 -9.11 12.80 15.28
N TRP A 385 -8.05 12.35 15.96
CA TRP A 385 -6.78 13.08 16.06
C TRP A 385 -5.68 12.57 15.10
N SER A 386 -5.93 11.53 14.28
CA SER A 386 -4.87 10.94 13.44
C SER A 386 -4.23 11.94 12.47
N HIS A 387 -5.02 12.88 11.93
CA HIS A 387 -4.57 13.99 11.09
C HIS A 387 -4.79 15.36 11.78
N GLY A 388 -4.79 15.41 13.11
CA GLY A 388 -4.93 16.66 13.88
C GLY A 388 -6.33 17.29 13.94
N GLY A 389 -7.29 16.86 13.12
CA GLY A 389 -8.64 17.45 13.04
C GLY A 389 -9.59 17.24 14.24
N GLY A 390 -9.09 16.75 15.39
CA GLY A 390 -9.93 16.18 16.45
C GLY A 390 -10.85 17.15 17.17
N ALA A 391 -10.51 18.45 17.16
CA ALA A 391 -11.35 19.54 17.65
C ALA A 391 -12.73 19.60 16.97
N SER A 392 -12.86 19.12 15.73
CA SER A 392 -14.14 19.06 15.00
C SER A 392 -15.12 17.99 15.53
N CYS A 393 -14.67 17.08 16.40
CA CYS A 393 -15.51 16.04 16.99
C CYS A 393 -16.04 16.47 18.37
N PRO A 394 -17.37 16.46 18.62
CA PRO A 394 -17.95 16.92 19.90
C PRO A 394 -17.55 16.08 21.13
N ARG A 395 -16.94 14.91 20.92
CA ARG A 395 -16.31 14.08 21.94
C ARG A 395 -14.80 14.34 22.01
N CYS A 396 -14.07 14.07 20.93
CA CYS A 396 -12.61 14.09 20.95
C CYS A 396 -12.01 15.50 21.06
N GLY A 397 -12.74 16.56 20.69
CA GLY A 397 -12.33 17.95 20.93
C GLY A 397 -12.31 18.35 22.41
N LYS A 398 -12.88 17.52 23.30
CA LYS A 398 -12.81 17.67 24.76
C LYS A 398 -11.71 16.80 25.40
N ARG A 399 -10.88 16.12 24.59
CA ARG A 399 -9.83 15.20 25.03
C ARG A 399 -8.47 15.59 24.44
N PRO A 400 -7.36 15.44 25.18
CA PRO A 400 -6.03 15.47 24.60
C PRO A 400 -5.90 14.51 23.41
N ALA A 401 -5.08 14.88 22.42
CA ALA A 401 -4.74 14.01 21.31
C ALA A 401 -4.08 12.70 21.82
N ALA A 402 -3.22 12.81 22.83
CA ALA A 402 -2.53 11.67 23.44
C ALA A 402 -3.51 10.60 23.93
N ASP A 403 -4.54 10.97 24.68
CA ASP A 403 -5.53 10.06 25.25
C ASP A 403 -6.27 9.25 24.18
N VAL A 404 -6.62 9.88 23.07
CA VAL A 404 -7.37 9.23 21.97
C VAL A 404 -6.47 8.31 21.16
N ILE A 405 -5.19 8.66 20.98
CA ILE A 405 -4.19 7.82 20.32
C ILE A 405 -3.81 6.62 21.21
N ALA A 406 -3.62 6.83 22.52
CA ALA A 406 -3.36 5.78 23.49
C ALA A 406 -4.55 4.83 23.66
N GLU A 407 -5.78 5.37 23.74
CA GLU A 407 -7.03 4.60 23.73
C GLU A 407 -7.14 3.72 22.49
N THR A 408 -6.84 4.26 21.30
CA THR A 408 -6.91 3.48 20.05
C THR A 408 -5.97 2.26 20.10
N ASN A 409 -4.75 2.41 20.61
CA ASN A 409 -3.83 1.28 20.81
C ASN A 409 -4.30 0.34 21.95
N LYS A 410 -4.86 0.87 23.03
CA LYS A 410 -5.45 0.07 24.12
C LYS A 410 -6.58 -0.83 23.62
N LEU A 411 -7.47 -0.34 22.76
CA LEU A 411 -8.58 -1.13 22.21
C LEU A 411 -8.09 -2.37 21.42
N PHE A 412 -6.93 -2.28 20.76
CA PHE A 412 -6.30 -3.45 20.13
C PHE A 412 -5.80 -4.46 21.19
N CYS A 413 -5.10 -4.01 22.24
CA CYS A 413 -4.71 -4.89 23.36
C CYS A 413 -5.90 -5.52 24.08
N ASP A 414 -6.97 -4.75 24.32
CA ASP A 414 -8.20 -5.23 24.96
C ASP A 414 -8.86 -6.35 24.12
N GLY A 415 -8.84 -6.23 22.79
CA GLY A 415 -9.25 -7.30 21.86
C GLY A 415 -8.34 -8.53 21.88
N ILE A 416 -7.03 -8.36 21.99
CA ILE A 416 -6.07 -9.47 22.17
C ILE A 416 -6.37 -10.24 23.47
N ARG A 417 -6.51 -9.52 24.59
CA ARG A 417 -6.87 -10.12 25.89
C ARG A 417 -8.21 -10.86 25.81
N LYS A 418 -9.22 -10.27 25.15
CA LYS A 418 -10.56 -10.88 24.97
C LYS A 418 -10.55 -12.16 24.12
N ALA A 419 -9.48 -12.42 23.37
CA ALA A 419 -9.25 -13.70 22.69
C ALA A 419 -8.40 -14.71 23.48
N GLY A 420 -7.73 -14.31 24.56
CA GLY A 420 -6.85 -15.17 25.35
C GLY A 420 -5.59 -15.63 24.60
N THR A 421 -5.13 -14.90 23.58
CA THR A 421 -3.97 -15.28 22.76
C THR A 421 -2.67 -14.60 23.23
N ARG A 422 -1.53 -15.11 22.74
CA ARG A 422 -0.21 -14.51 22.95
C ARG A 422 0.21 -13.55 21.82
N ALA A 423 -0.76 -13.04 21.06
CA ALA A 423 -0.52 -12.07 20.00
C ALA A 423 0.02 -10.76 20.60
N GLN A 424 1.04 -10.16 19.99
CA GLN A 424 1.65 -8.92 20.46
C GLN A 424 0.99 -7.69 19.81
N LEU A 425 1.00 -6.54 20.48
CA LEU A 425 0.78 -5.23 19.82
C LEU A 425 2.10 -4.45 19.78
N ILE A 426 2.46 -4.00 18.59
CA ILE A 426 3.56 -3.07 18.35
C ILE A 426 2.94 -1.72 17.99
N ALA A 427 2.91 -0.78 18.93
CA ALA A 427 2.49 0.59 18.67
C ALA A 427 3.68 1.31 18.02
N TRP A 428 3.56 1.66 16.73
CA TRP A 428 4.59 2.41 16.02
C TRP A 428 4.28 3.92 16.14
N ASP A 429 5.22 4.68 16.67
CA ASP A 429 5.12 6.13 16.92
C ASP A 429 5.11 7.03 15.65
N TRP A 430 4.85 6.44 14.49
CA TRP A 430 4.78 7.13 13.21
C TRP A 430 3.71 8.21 13.21
N GLY A 431 4.05 9.39 12.71
CA GLY A 431 3.15 10.55 12.69
C GLY A 431 2.76 11.10 14.08
N TRP A 432 3.24 10.52 15.19
CA TRP A 432 2.98 11.07 16.52
C TRP A 432 3.77 12.36 16.71
N ASN A 433 3.08 13.45 16.99
CA ASN A 433 3.70 14.76 17.20
C ASN A 433 4.47 14.75 18.52
N ASP A 434 5.75 15.10 18.46
CA ASP A 434 6.68 15.10 19.59
C ASP A 434 6.20 15.92 20.81
N ALA A 435 5.32 16.90 20.61
CA ALA A 435 4.72 17.68 21.70
C ALA A 435 3.78 16.86 22.61
N TRP A 436 3.24 15.73 22.15
CA TRP A 436 2.35 14.84 22.94
C TRP A 436 2.70 13.34 22.85
N ALA A 437 3.64 12.94 21.99
CA ALA A 437 4.05 11.54 21.84
C ALA A 437 4.49 10.91 23.18
N GLY A 438 5.14 11.68 24.05
CA GLY A 438 5.55 11.21 25.38
C GLY A 438 4.40 10.82 26.30
N ASP A 439 3.24 11.47 26.19
CA ASP A 439 2.05 11.12 26.97
C ASP A 439 1.35 9.88 26.43
N VAL A 440 1.35 9.68 25.10
CA VAL A 440 0.92 8.41 24.51
C VAL A 440 1.76 7.27 25.05
N ILE A 441 3.10 7.40 25.02
CA ILE A 441 4.02 6.37 25.52
C ILE A 441 3.75 6.04 26.99
N ARG A 442 3.51 7.04 27.85
CA ARG A 442 3.11 6.84 29.26
C ARG A 442 1.78 6.10 29.40
N GLN A 443 0.80 6.40 28.54
CA GLN A 443 -0.55 5.81 28.58
C GLN A 443 -0.67 4.44 27.90
N LEU A 444 0.34 3.97 27.15
CA LEU A 444 0.27 2.67 26.45
C LEU A 444 0.02 1.49 27.42
N PRO A 445 -0.65 0.42 26.95
CA PRO A 445 -0.78 -0.84 27.69
C PRO A 445 0.59 -1.47 28.01
N ALA A 446 0.74 -2.11 29.17
CA ALA A 446 2.04 -2.61 29.66
C ALA A 446 2.60 -3.79 28.83
N GLU A 447 1.74 -4.52 28.11
CA GLU A 447 2.15 -5.58 27.19
C GLU A 447 2.47 -5.09 25.76
N ALA A 448 2.20 -3.81 25.46
CA ALA A 448 2.51 -3.22 24.17
C ALA A 448 4.02 -2.98 24.01
N VAL A 449 4.46 -2.91 22.76
CA VAL A 449 5.84 -2.62 22.37
C VAL A 449 5.89 -1.32 21.60
N LEU A 450 6.78 -0.41 21.97
CA LEU A 450 6.97 0.83 21.21
C LEU A 450 7.95 0.59 20.06
N GLN A 451 7.48 0.74 18.83
CA GLN A 451 8.35 0.86 17.66
C GLN A 451 8.58 2.33 17.34
N SER A 452 9.84 2.69 17.10
CA SER A 452 10.23 4.03 16.65
C SER A 452 11.17 3.93 15.45
N VAL A 453 11.12 4.91 14.54
CA VAL A 453 12.07 5.01 13.43
C VAL A 453 13.42 5.45 13.98
N SER A 454 14.42 4.59 13.86
CA SER A 454 15.74 4.79 14.47
C SER A 454 16.39 6.07 13.99
N GLU A 455 16.33 6.36 12.70
CA GLU A 455 17.01 7.47 12.02
C GLU A 455 16.41 8.86 12.34
N TRP A 456 15.23 8.92 12.98
CA TRP A 456 14.43 10.14 13.06
C TRP A 456 15.07 11.25 13.93
N SER A 457 14.99 12.48 13.41
CA SER A 457 15.66 13.69 13.91
C SER A 457 17.19 13.63 13.93
N LEU A 458 17.83 12.65 13.27
CA LEU A 458 19.28 12.64 13.13
C LEU A 458 19.72 13.87 12.31
N PRO A 459 20.60 14.75 12.84
CA PRO A 459 21.09 15.91 12.09
C PRO A 459 21.91 15.47 10.88
N ILE A 460 21.69 16.13 9.74
CA ILE A 460 22.39 15.87 8.48
C ILE A 460 22.79 17.17 7.79
N GLU A 461 23.89 17.13 7.05
CA GLU A 461 24.28 18.17 6.12
C GLU A 461 24.55 17.55 4.75
N ARG A 462 23.91 18.11 3.70
CA ARG A 462 24.07 17.67 2.32
C ARG A 462 24.27 18.90 1.44
N GLY A 463 25.44 19.02 0.80
CA GLY A 463 25.76 20.18 -0.07
C GLY A 463 25.66 21.54 0.62
N GLY A 464 26.10 21.65 1.88
CA GLY A 464 25.98 22.87 2.70
C GLY A 464 24.57 23.17 3.23
N VAL A 465 23.59 22.29 2.98
CA VAL A 465 22.23 22.40 3.53
C VAL A 465 22.11 21.55 4.78
N LYS A 466 21.99 22.21 5.94
CA LYS A 466 21.68 21.58 7.22
C LYS A 466 20.18 21.27 7.32
N SER A 467 19.86 20.07 7.79
CA SER A 467 18.50 19.56 8.02
C SER A 467 18.54 18.49 9.11
N GLU A 468 17.39 17.97 9.50
CA GLU A 468 17.29 16.67 10.18
C GLU A 468 16.70 15.60 9.25
N VAL A 469 16.86 14.34 9.62
CA VAL A 469 16.22 13.19 8.98
C VAL A 469 14.79 13.05 9.50
N GLY A 470 13.80 13.31 8.65
CA GLY A 470 12.38 13.19 8.98
C GLY A 470 11.75 11.81 8.73
N GLU A 471 12.53 10.81 8.33
CA GLU A 471 12.07 9.48 7.90
C GLU A 471 13.10 8.38 8.19
N TYR A 472 12.85 7.11 7.87
CA TYR A 472 13.91 6.09 7.86
C TYR A 472 14.86 6.30 6.66
N SER A 473 16.15 5.97 6.79
CA SER A 473 17.19 6.30 5.81
C SER A 473 18.34 5.30 5.77
N ILE A 474 18.52 4.64 4.62
CA ILE A 474 19.69 3.78 4.34
C ILE A 474 21.00 4.58 4.13
N SER A 475 20.90 5.91 4.05
CA SER A 475 22.01 6.84 3.80
C SER A 475 22.47 7.62 5.05
N SER A 476 21.79 7.42 6.19
CA SER A 476 21.99 8.17 7.43
C SER A 476 21.93 7.20 8.62
N ILE A 477 23.07 6.87 9.20
CA ILE A 477 23.18 5.80 10.22
C ILE A 477 22.66 6.31 11.57
N GLY A 478 21.53 5.76 12.04
CA GLY A 478 20.94 6.09 13.35
C GLY A 478 21.61 5.42 14.55
N PRO A 479 21.07 5.59 15.78
CA PRO A 479 19.79 6.24 16.09
C PRO A 479 19.87 7.76 16.29
N GLY A 480 18.89 8.49 15.77
CA GLY A 480 18.66 9.90 16.01
C GLY A 480 17.97 10.21 17.36
N PRO A 481 17.89 11.48 17.76
CA PRO A 481 17.46 11.88 19.11
C PRO A 481 16.01 11.54 19.44
N ARG A 482 15.10 11.55 18.46
CA ARG A 482 13.67 11.23 18.68
C ARG A 482 13.51 9.79 19.16
N ALA A 483 14.11 8.84 18.44
CA ALA A 483 14.07 7.42 18.77
C ALA A 483 14.66 7.15 20.17
N GLN A 484 15.83 7.72 20.46
CA GLN A 484 16.48 7.57 21.77
C GLN A 484 15.60 8.10 22.92
N ARG A 485 14.97 9.27 22.74
CA ARG A 485 14.04 9.86 23.72
C ARG A 485 12.78 9.00 23.92
N HIS A 486 12.21 8.48 22.83
CA HIS A 486 10.99 7.66 22.88
C HIS A 486 11.26 6.27 23.48
N TRP A 487 12.38 5.62 23.15
CA TRP A 487 12.81 4.38 23.78
C TRP A 487 13.18 4.56 25.26
N LYS A 488 13.68 5.74 25.68
CA LYS A 488 13.85 6.06 27.11
C LYS A 488 12.50 6.06 27.83
N LEU A 489 11.54 6.85 27.35
CA LEU A 489 10.18 6.93 27.93
C LEU A 489 9.47 5.57 27.95
N ALA A 490 9.66 4.74 26.91
CA ALA A 490 9.12 3.39 26.84
C ALA A 490 9.69 2.49 27.96
N ARG A 491 11.01 2.52 28.18
CA ARG A 491 11.67 1.74 29.23
C ARG A 491 11.31 2.24 30.63
N GLU A 492 11.19 3.54 30.84
CA GLU A 492 10.67 4.14 32.09
C GLU A 492 9.23 3.69 32.39
N ARG A 493 8.42 3.46 31.34
CA ARG A 493 7.07 2.90 31.43
C ARG A 493 7.04 1.36 31.56
N GLY A 494 8.17 0.67 31.43
CA GLY A 494 8.30 -0.79 31.47
C GLY A 494 7.99 -1.51 30.15
N LEU A 495 7.85 -0.78 29.04
CA LEU A 495 7.56 -1.33 27.71
C LEU A 495 8.83 -1.88 27.05
N LYS A 496 8.66 -2.87 26.16
CA LYS A 496 9.71 -3.25 25.21
C LYS A 496 9.82 -2.22 24.09
N THR A 497 10.98 -2.20 23.43
CA THR A 497 11.30 -1.26 22.34
C THR A 497 11.74 -2.01 21.09
N ILE A 498 11.32 -1.53 19.92
CA ILE A 498 11.70 -2.03 18.60
C ILE A 498 12.15 -0.86 17.72
N ALA A 499 13.07 -1.13 16.79
CA ALA A 499 13.47 -0.19 15.75
C ALA A 499 12.76 -0.46 14.42
N LYS A 500 12.24 0.57 13.76
CA LYS A 500 12.14 0.61 12.29
C LYS A 500 13.45 1.20 11.78
N ILE A 501 14.02 0.58 10.75
CA ILE A 501 15.17 1.07 9.97
C ILE A 501 14.92 0.86 8.49
N GLN A 502 15.70 1.50 7.62
CA GLN A 502 15.73 1.19 6.19
C GLN A 502 16.92 0.28 5.82
N ALA A 503 16.81 -1.01 6.13
CA ALA A 503 17.82 -2.03 5.81
C ALA A 503 17.75 -2.56 4.36
N GLY A 504 16.83 -2.07 3.53
CA GLY A 504 16.60 -2.57 2.17
C GLY A 504 15.58 -1.76 1.39
N ASN A 505 15.04 -2.37 0.34
CA ASN A 505 14.23 -1.75 -0.72
C ASN A 505 12.80 -2.32 -0.85
N THR A 506 12.46 -3.42 -0.17
CA THR A 506 11.33 -4.31 -0.50
C THR A 506 9.92 -3.72 -0.37
N TRP A 507 9.80 -2.52 0.17
CA TRP A 507 8.53 -1.83 0.41
C TRP A 507 8.52 -0.48 -0.33
N GLU A 508 9.41 0.44 0.04
CA GLU A 508 9.40 1.84 -0.44
C GLU A 508 10.11 2.12 -1.77
N LEU A 509 11.04 1.24 -2.19
CA LEU A 509 11.83 1.47 -3.41
C LEU A 509 12.05 0.16 -4.19
N SER A 510 11.00 -0.66 -4.25
CA SER A 510 11.03 -2.01 -4.86
C SER A 510 11.35 -2.01 -6.35
N ALA A 511 11.28 -0.86 -7.03
CA ALA A 511 11.72 -0.71 -8.43
C ALA A 511 13.25 -0.70 -8.60
N VAL A 512 14.03 -0.46 -7.54
CA VAL A 512 15.51 -0.52 -7.55
C VAL A 512 15.94 -1.86 -6.96
N PRO A 513 16.60 -2.76 -7.71
CA PRO A 513 16.85 -4.13 -7.26
C PRO A 513 17.91 -4.23 -6.13
N TYR A 514 18.86 -3.31 -6.07
CA TYR A 514 19.96 -3.32 -5.11
C TYR A 514 20.42 -1.89 -4.75
N ILE A 515 20.83 -1.68 -3.50
CA ILE A 515 21.43 -0.44 -3.01
C ILE A 515 22.76 -0.81 -2.32
N PRO A 516 23.92 -0.29 -2.76
CA PRO A 516 25.24 -0.67 -2.25
C PRO A 516 25.56 0.01 -0.90
N ALA A 517 24.75 -0.26 0.13
CA ALA A 517 24.81 0.37 1.45
C ALA A 517 24.93 -0.63 2.61
N VAL A 518 25.48 -1.83 2.33
CA VAL A 518 25.57 -2.94 3.32
C VAL A 518 26.37 -2.55 4.57
N GLU A 519 27.44 -1.75 4.43
CA GLU A 519 28.21 -1.24 5.57
C GLU A 519 27.35 -0.35 6.48
N ASN A 520 26.59 0.59 5.91
CA ASN A 520 25.67 1.46 6.67
C ASN A 520 24.70 0.63 7.50
N VAL A 521 24.10 -0.41 6.90
CA VAL A 521 23.13 -1.30 7.56
C VAL A 521 23.79 -2.11 8.68
N SER A 522 25.03 -2.59 8.49
CA SER A 522 25.78 -3.30 9.54
C SER A 522 26.09 -2.39 10.73
N ARG A 523 26.63 -1.19 10.47
CA ARG A 523 26.94 -0.19 11.50
C ARG A 523 25.69 0.31 12.21
N HIS A 524 24.55 0.40 11.52
CA HIS A 524 23.27 0.76 12.13
C HIS A 524 22.77 -0.34 13.07
N ALA A 525 22.88 -1.62 12.68
CA ALA A 525 22.56 -2.75 13.55
C ALA A 525 23.47 -2.83 14.79
N GLU A 526 24.75 -2.48 14.66
CA GLU A 526 25.68 -2.35 15.79
C GLU A 526 25.27 -1.22 16.75
N ASN A 527 24.90 -0.05 16.21
CA ASN A 527 24.38 1.06 17.02
C ASN A 527 23.08 0.71 17.75
N LEU A 528 22.16 -0.02 17.11
CA LEU A 528 20.92 -0.50 17.73
C LEU A 528 21.17 -1.49 18.87
N ARG A 529 22.13 -2.40 18.72
CA ARG A 529 22.58 -3.31 19.79
C ARG A 529 23.10 -2.51 20.98
N SER A 530 23.93 -1.50 20.75
CA SER A 530 24.45 -0.60 21.81
C SER A 530 23.33 0.24 22.47
N ALA A 531 22.28 0.58 21.73
CA ALA A 531 21.11 1.29 22.25
C ALA A 531 20.14 0.42 23.09
N ASN A 532 20.42 -0.88 23.22
CA ASN A 532 19.63 -1.86 23.98
C ASN A 532 18.14 -1.90 23.58
N VAL A 533 17.90 -1.98 22.25
CA VAL A 533 16.58 -2.21 21.65
C VAL A 533 16.29 -3.73 21.61
N ASN A 534 15.02 -4.14 21.71
CA ASN A 534 14.66 -5.57 21.84
C ASN A 534 14.42 -6.30 20.50
N GLY A 535 14.21 -5.57 19.40
CA GLY A 535 14.03 -6.07 18.04
C GLY A 535 14.39 -5.01 17.00
#